data_AF-A0A3D0CDL2-F1
#
_entry.id   AF-A0A3D0CDL2-F1
#
_cell.length_a   1.000
_cell.length_b   1.000
_cell.length_c   1.000
_cell.angle_alpha   90.00
_cell.angle_beta   90.00
_cell.angle_gamma   90.00
#
_symmetry.space_group_name_H-M   'P 1'
#
loop_
_entity.id
_entity.type
_entity.pdbx_description
1 polymer ?
#
loop_
_entity_poly.entity_id
_entity_poly.type
_entity_poly.pdbx_seq_one_letter_code
_entity_poly.pdbx_strand_id
1 'polypeptide(L)' 'MNHQLEQSTKYFLRSSAQIMLQSNLVTGFLFLVGIGINSLTMLLGCLLAMFSSLAIAELLHYDSDCAKKGFYGFNA' A
#
# COMPACT_ATOMS: atom_id res chain seq x y z
N MET A 1 -1.60 19.62 7.74
CA MET A 1 -0.38 18.96 7.20
C MET A 1 -0.18 17.53 7.72
N ASN A 2 -0.60 17.18 8.95
CA ASN A 2 -0.44 15.81 9.49
C ASN A 2 -1.44 14.76 8.98
N HIS A 3 -2.65 15.16 8.56
CA HIS A 3 -3.68 14.19 8.16
C HIS A 3 -3.40 13.46 6.84
N GLN A 4 -2.67 14.05 5.89
CA GLN A 4 -2.40 13.37 4.61
C GLN A 4 -1.39 12.23 4.77
N LEU A 5 -0.36 12.40 5.60
CA LEU A 5 0.62 11.34 5.85
C LEU A 5 -0.01 10.13 6.55
N GLU A 6 -0.90 10.35 7.52
CA GLU A 6 -1.62 9.25 8.17
C GLU A 6 -2.54 8.49 7.21
N GLN A 7 -3.17 9.19 6.26
CA GLN A 7 -4.01 8.56 5.24
C GLN A 7 -3.16 7.73 4.27
N SER A 8 -2.02 8.28 3.80
CA SER A 8 -1.09 7.56 2.93
C SER A 8 -0.54 6.30 3.59
N THR A 9 -0.17 6.35 4.88
CA THR A 9 0.28 5.16 5.62
C THR A 9 -0.84 4.12 5.72
N LYS A 10 -2.08 4.52 6.03
CA LYS A 10 -3.22 3.59 6.10
C LYS A 10 -3.50 2.94 4.74
N TYR A 11 -3.39 3.69 3.63
CA TYR A 11 -3.53 3.16 2.27
C TYR A 11 -2.44 2.16 1.95
N PHE A 12 -1.22 2.45 2.39
CA PHE A 12 -0.07 1.58 2.20
C PHE A 12 -0.28 0.21 2.84
N LEU A 13 -0.61 0.19 4.14
CA LEU A 13 -0.87 -1.07 4.86
C LEU A 13 -2.08 -1.81 4.29
N ARG A 14 -3.15 -1.11 3.89
CA ARG A 14 -4.32 -1.76 3.25
C ARG A 14 -4.00 -2.35 1.90
N SER A 15 -3.14 -1.70 1.11
CA SER A 15 -2.70 -2.21 -0.19
C SER A 15 -1.97 -3.54 -0.05
N SER A 16 -1.09 -3.66 0.95
CA SER A 16 -0.42 -4.93 1.25
C SER A 16 -1.39 -6.01 1.74
N ALA A 17 -2.39 -5.65 2.55
CA ALA A 17 -3.42 -6.59 3.00
C ALA A 17 -4.33 -7.08 1.86
N GLN A 18 -4.60 -6.23 0.87
CA GLN A 18 -5.41 -6.56 -0.31
C GLN A 18 -4.78 -7.61 -1.22
N ILE A 19 -3.48 -7.87 -1.11
CA ILE A 19 -2.82 -8.98 -1.84
C ILE A 19 -3.51 -10.31 -1.57
N MET A 20 -4.03 -10.51 -0.35
CA MET A 20 -4.84 -11.67 0.05
C MET A 20 -6.33 -11.35 0.23
N LEU A 21 -6.84 -10.29 -0.40
CA LEU A 21 -8.22 -9.82 -0.29
C LEU A 21 -8.65 -9.48 1.15
N GLN A 22 -7.70 -9.06 2.00
CA GLN A 22 -7.99 -8.63 3.36
C GLN A 22 -8.07 -7.11 3.47
N SER A 23 -9.08 -6.60 4.18
CA SER A 23 -9.26 -5.16 4.46
C SER A 23 -8.66 -4.70 5.80
N ASN A 24 -7.80 -5.53 6.40
CA ASN A 24 -7.24 -5.31 7.74
C ASN A 24 -5.82 -4.74 7.69
N LEU A 25 -5.56 -3.66 8.44
CA LEU A 25 -4.24 -3.02 8.52
C LEU A 25 -3.19 -3.94 9.16
N VAL A 26 -3.59 -4.72 10.17
CA VAL A 26 -2.64 -5.60 10.90
C VAL A 26 -2.07 -6.65 9.96
N THR A 27 -2.89 -7.22 9.09
CA THR A 27 -2.45 -8.20 8.08
C THR A 27 -1.43 -7.59 7.12
N GLY A 28 -1.68 -6.37 6.63
CA GLY A 28 -0.76 -5.67 5.75
C GLY A 28 0.59 -5.37 6.38
N PHE A 29 0.59 -4.99 7.67
CA PHE A 29 1.83 -4.82 8.44
C PHE A 29 2.62 -6.13 8.55
N LEU A 30 1.95 -7.23 8.89
CA LEU A 30 2.58 -8.56 8.98
C LEU A 30 3.16 -8.99 7.62
N PHE A 31 2.51 -8.66 6.51
CA PHE A 31 3.05 -8.90 5.17
C PHE A 31 4.34 -8.13 4.92
N LEU A 32 4.37 -6.83 5.21
CA LEU A 32 5.58 -6.02 5.07
C LEU A 32 6.73 -6.57 5.93
N VAL A 33 6.44 -6.94 7.17
CA VAL A 33 7.43 -7.55 8.07
C VAL A 33 7.92 -8.88 7.51
N GLY A 34 7.03 -9.74 7.01
CA GLY A 34 7.38 -11.01 6.38
C GLY A 34 8.29 -10.84 5.16
N ILE A 35 7.96 -9.88 4.27
CA ILE A 35 8.79 -9.55 3.11
C ILE A 35 10.17 -9.02 3.57
N GLY A 36 10.21 -8.16 4.58
CA GLY A 36 11.44 -7.62 5.15
C GLY A 36 12.34 -8.67 5.78
N ILE A 37 11.77 -9.66 6.47
CA ILE A 37 12.52 -10.80 7.02
C ILE A 37 13.12 -11.66 5.90
N ASN A 38 12.39 -11.83 4.79
CA ASN A 38 12.88 -12.59 3.64
C ASN A 38 13.99 -11.87 2.87
N SER A 39 13.77 -10.61 2.49
CA SER A 39 14.77 -9.80 1.77
C SER A 39 14.45 -8.32 1.85
N LEU A 40 15.43 -7.54 2.33
CA LEU A 40 15.32 -6.09 2.41
C LEU A 40 15.19 -5.45 1.01
N THR A 41 15.81 -6.04 -0.01
CA THR A 41 15.70 -5.58 -1.40
C THR A 41 14.28 -5.75 -1.95
N MET A 42 13.62 -6.88 -1.64
CA MET A 42 12.22 -7.09 -2.02
C MET A 42 11.29 -6.11 -1.29
N LEU A 43 11.56 -5.84 -0.01
CA LEU A 43 10.80 -4.85 0.75
C LEU A 43 10.89 -3.47 0.10
N LEU A 44 12.09 -3.01 -0.23
CA LEU A 44 12.30 -1.72 -0.90
C LEU A 44 11.64 -1.67 -2.28
N GLY A 45 11.72 -2.74 -3.07
CA GLY A 45 11.03 -2.84 -4.35
C GLY A 45 9.51 -2.75 -4.20
N CYS A 46 8.95 -3.44 -3.21
CA CYS A 46 7.53 -3.41 -2.89
C CYS A 46 7.08 -2.01 -2.43
N LEU A 47 7.90 -1.32 -1.63
CA LEU A 47 7.68 0.07 -1.22
C LEU A 47 7.62 1.02 -2.42
N LEU A 48 8.62 0.92 -3.32
CA LEU A 48 8.70 1.75 -4.51
C LEU A 48 7.54 1.50 -5.48
N ALA A 49 7.19 0.24 -5.72
CA ALA A 49 6.07 -0.13 -6.58
C ALA A 49 4.75 0.46 -6.06
N MET A 50 4.42 0.22 -4.78
CA MET A 50 3.20 0.76 -4.18
C MET A 50 3.14 2.30 -4.23
N PHE A 51 4.27 2.98 -4.01
CA PHE A 51 4.34 4.44 -4.08
C PHE A 51 4.12 4.94 -5.52
N SER A 52 4.72 4.25 -6.50
CA SER A 52 4.54 4.53 -7.93
C SER A 52 3.07 4.39 -8.34
N SER A 53 2.42 3.27 -7.99
CA SER A 53 1.01 3.05 -8.33
C SER A 53 0.07 4.03 -7.65
N LEU A 54 0.34 4.44 -6.41
CA LEU A 54 -0.44 5.49 -5.74
C LEU A 54 -0.26 6.85 -6.43
N ALA A 55 0.98 7.21 -6.80
CA ALA A 55 1.26 8.45 -7.53
C ALA A 55 0.57 8.47 -8.91
N ILE A 56 0.54 7.34 -9.61
CA ILE A 56 -0.18 7.19 -10.88
C ILE A 56 -1.70 7.32 -10.66
N ALA A 57 -2.24 6.70 -9.61
CA ALA A 57 -3.66 6.79 -9.28
C ALA A 57 -4.10 8.23 -8.96
N GLU A 58 -3.27 9.00 -8.23
CA GLU A 58 -3.52 10.42 -7.99
C GLU A 58 -3.40 11.25 -9.28
N LEU A 59 -2.39 11.00 -10.11
CA LEU A 59 -2.18 11.72 -11.37
C LEU A 59 -3.34 11.52 -12.36
N LEU A 60 -3.94 10.31 -12.38
CA LEU A 60 -5.07 9.99 -13.23
C LEU A 60 -6.44 10.36 -12.60
N HIS A 61 -6.45 11.00 -11.42
CA HIS A 61 -7.66 11.33 -10.67
C HIS A 61 -8.60 10.13 -10.47
N TYR A 62 -8.03 8.97 -10.15
CA TYR A 62 -8.81 7.77 -9.91
C TYR A 62 -9.62 7.87 -8.61
N ASP A 63 -10.70 7.11 -8.52
CA ASP A 63 -11.64 7.14 -7.39
C ASP A 63 -10.92 6.99 -6.03
N SER A 64 -11.06 8.02 -5.20
CA SER A 64 -10.37 8.10 -3.92
C SER A 64 -10.84 7.03 -2.94
N ASP A 65 -12.09 6.56 -3.01
CA ASP A 65 -12.64 5.52 -2.13
C ASP A 65 -12.03 4.14 -2.42
N CYS A 66 -11.80 3.82 -3.68
CA CYS A 66 -11.03 2.64 -4.09
C CYS A 66 -9.56 2.72 -3.65
N ALA A 67 -8.95 3.91 -3.70
CA ALA A 67 -7.60 4.12 -3.15
C ALA A 67 -7.59 3.86 -1.63
N LYS A 68 -8.63 4.29 -0.89
CA LYS A 68 -8.73 4.02 0.55
C LYS A 68 -8.84 2.55 0.91
N LYS A 69 -9.37 1.75 0.00
CA LYS A 69 -9.50 0.29 0.14
C LYS A 69 -8.21 -0.46 -0.20
N GLY A 70 -7.19 0.22 -0.72
CA GLY A 70 -5.91 -0.37 -1.12
C GLY A 70 -5.93 -1.04 -2.49
N PHE A 71 -6.95 -0.76 -3.33
CA PHE A 71 -7.12 -1.45 -4.62
C PHE A 71 -6.08 -1.07 -5.68
N TYR A 72 -5.45 0.10 -5.58
CA TYR A 72 -4.45 0.52 -6.57
C TYR A 72 -3.02 0.09 -6.21
N GLY A 73 -2.75 -0.30 -4.97
CA GLY A 73 -1.39 -0.62 -4.54
C GLY A 73 -1.04 -2.11 -4.52
N PHE A 74 -2.03 -3.02 -4.43
CA PHE A 74 -1.75 -4.46 -4.26
C PHE A 74 -1.15 -5.14 -5.51
N ASN A 75 -1.38 -4.59 -6.69
CA ASN A 75 -0.95 -5.12 -7.99
C ASN A 75 0.18 -4.29 -8.63
N ALA A 76 0.76 -3.37 -7.85
CA ALA A 76 1.81 -2.47 -8.33
C ALA A 76 3.07 -3.22 -8.77
#